data_AF-A0A7V7E8A7-F1
#
_entry.id   AF-A0A7V7E8A7-F1
#
_cell.length_a   1.000
_cell.length_b   1.000
_cell.length_c   1.000
_cell.angle_alpha   90.00
_cell.angle_beta   90.00
_cell.angle_gamma   90.00
#
_symmetry.space_group_name_H-M   'P 1'
#
loop_
_entity.id
_entity.type
_entity.pdbx_description
1 polymer ?
#
loop_
_entity_poly.entity_id
_entity_poly.type
_entity_poly.pdbx_seq_one_letter_code
_entity_poly.pdbx_strand_id
1 'polypeptide(L)'
;MTQSPDLPPPPSRPGPRPLPLHLMAQASTLFTSWAALPSWRSGSFAWKPHLQPEANRLRQDLDAVGADAFEAALAVESRRRIDDFLAGIEAYRRHPYQRRLPEVPVLWQDGTTRLLDYRSPGAAGPPVLVVPSLINRSYILDLTPRRSLMRNLAARG
;
A
#
# COMPACT_ATOMS: atom_id res chain seq x y z
N MET A 1 24.48 22.73 29.57
CA MET A 1 23.50 21.72 29.12
C MET A 1 22.37 22.44 28.41
N THR A 2 22.50 22.62 27.10
CA THR A 2 21.45 23.24 26.27
C THR A 2 20.39 22.18 25.96
N GLN A 3 19.18 22.35 26.50
CA GLN A 3 18.02 21.53 26.13
C GLN A 3 17.80 21.65 24.62
N SER A 4 17.83 20.52 23.91
CA SER A 4 17.32 20.46 22.54
C SER A 4 15.83 20.81 22.56
N PRO A 5 15.35 21.69 21.66
CA PRO A 5 13.94 22.03 21.60
C PRO A 5 13.14 20.76 21.30
N ASP A 6 12.11 20.52 22.12
CA ASP A 6 11.24 19.35 22.05
C ASP A 6 10.47 19.41 20.72
N LEU A 7 10.94 18.67 19.71
CA LEU A 7 10.30 18.63 18.40
C LEU A 7 8.98 17.86 18.52
N PRO A 8 7.88 18.34 17.93
CA PRO A 8 6.60 17.66 18.01
C PRO A 8 6.70 16.23 17.46
N PRO A 9 5.94 15.28 18.04
CA PRO A 9 5.98 13.90 17.59
C PRO A 9 5.60 13.82 16.10
N PRO A 10 6.28 12.96 15.33
CA PRO A 10 6.06 12.83 13.90
C PRO A 10 4.61 12.40 13.62
N PRO A 11 4.00 12.88 12.52
CA PRO A 11 2.62 12.56 12.20
C PRO A 11 2.42 11.05 12.04
N SER A 12 1.37 10.52 12.65
CA SER A 12 1.04 9.10 12.59
C SER A 12 0.72 8.67 11.16
N ARG A 13 1.26 7.53 10.73
CA ARG A 13 0.92 6.94 9.43
C ARG A 13 -0.49 6.36 9.49
N PRO A 14 -1.44 6.86 8.67
CA PRO A 14 -2.84 6.45 8.76
C PRO A 14 -3.11 5.03 8.22
N GLY A 15 -2.12 4.35 7.65
CA GLY A 15 -2.26 3.06 6.99
C GLY A 15 -2.09 3.13 5.46
N PRO A 16 -2.14 1.99 4.76
CA PRO A 16 -2.20 1.97 3.29
C PRO A 16 -3.42 2.77 2.82
N ARG A 17 -3.32 3.47 1.69
CA ARG A 17 -4.37 4.38 1.21
C ARG A 17 -5.02 3.83 -0.07
N PRO A 18 -6.37 3.79 -0.15
CA PRO A 18 -7.33 4.16 0.89
C PRO A 18 -7.58 3.01 1.87
N LEU A 19 -7.31 3.21 3.16
CA LEU A 19 -7.50 2.18 4.18
C LEU A 19 -8.93 1.60 4.21
N PRO A 20 -10.00 2.43 4.15
CA PRO A 20 -11.36 1.89 4.12
C PRO A 20 -11.61 0.93 2.96
N LEU A 21 -11.05 1.23 1.78
CA LEU A 21 -11.19 0.37 0.61
C LEU A 21 -10.52 -0.99 0.83
N HIS A 22 -9.31 -1.00 1.39
CA HIS A 22 -8.61 -2.26 1.68
C HIS A 22 -9.36 -3.10 2.72
N LEU A 23 -9.88 -2.48 3.79
CA LEU A 23 -10.69 -3.16 4.79
C LEU A 23 -11.97 -3.75 4.18
N MET A 24 -12.69 -2.96 3.39
CA MET A 24 -13.93 -3.39 2.72
C MET A 24 -13.68 -4.50 1.70
N ALA A 25 -12.59 -4.43 0.95
CA ALA A 25 -12.22 -5.47 -0.01
C ALA A 25 -11.96 -6.80 0.70
N GLN A 26 -11.14 -6.78 1.76
CA GLN A 26 -10.84 -7.99 2.54
C GLN A 26 -12.09 -8.58 3.20
N ALA A 27 -12.93 -7.74 3.83
CA ALA A 27 -14.17 -8.18 4.43
C ALA A 27 -15.13 -8.77 3.39
N SER A 28 -15.28 -8.11 2.23
CA SER A 28 -16.10 -8.59 1.13
C SER A 28 -15.61 -9.94 0.59
N THR A 29 -14.31 -10.10 0.37
CA THR A 29 -13.74 -11.37 -0.13
C THR A 29 -14.05 -12.54 0.80
N LEU A 30 -13.90 -12.36 2.11
CA LEU A 30 -14.16 -13.43 3.07
C LEU A 30 -15.67 -13.69 3.20
N PHE A 31 -16.47 -12.63 3.28
CA PHE A 31 -17.92 -12.75 3.36
C PHE A 31 -18.52 -13.45 2.14
N THR A 32 -18.09 -13.09 0.92
CA THR A 32 -18.59 -13.74 -0.29
C THR A 32 -18.11 -15.18 -0.42
N SER A 33 -16.91 -15.50 0.07
CA SER A 33 -16.43 -16.89 0.13
C SER A 33 -17.33 -17.75 1.01
N TRP A 34 -17.78 -17.22 2.15
CA TRP A 34 -18.75 -17.87 3.04
C TRP A 34 -20.14 -17.97 2.43
N ALA A 35 -20.65 -16.86 1.89
CA ALA A 35 -21.99 -16.79 1.32
C ALA A 35 -22.16 -17.68 0.08
N ALA A 36 -21.07 -17.96 -0.65
CA ALA A 36 -21.09 -18.85 -1.81
C ALA A 36 -21.18 -20.34 -1.43
N LEU A 37 -20.81 -20.72 -0.20
CA LEU A 37 -20.71 -22.12 0.22
C LEU A 37 -22.04 -22.89 0.09
N PRO A 38 -23.20 -22.37 0.55
CA PRO A 38 -24.48 -23.05 0.38
C PRO A 38 -24.86 -23.24 -1.10
N SER A 39 -24.70 -22.20 -1.92
CA SER A 39 -25.02 -22.26 -3.36
C SER A 39 -24.11 -23.21 -4.13
N TRP A 40 -22.86 -23.36 -3.69
CA TRP A 40 -21.95 -24.38 -4.20
C TRP A 40 -22.41 -25.79 -3.82
N ARG A 41 -22.73 -26.03 -2.54
CA ARG A 41 -23.21 -27.32 -2.01
C ARG A 41 -24.48 -27.79 -2.73
N SER A 42 -25.43 -26.89 -2.97
CA SER A 42 -26.66 -27.20 -3.70
C SER A 42 -26.48 -27.38 -5.22
N GLY A 43 -25.25 -27.21 -5.73
CA GLY A 43 -24.95 -27.27 -7.16
C GLY A 43 -25.55 -26.12 -7.96
N SER A 44 -26.13 -25.11 -7.31
CA SER A 44 -26.82 -23.98 -7.94
C SER A 44 -25.87 -22.90 -8.48
N PHE A 45 -24.55 -23.12 -8.39
CA PHE A 45 -23.55 -22.18 -8.86
C PHE A 45 -23.33 -22.32 -10.38
N ALA A 46 -23.71 -21.29 -11.14
CA ALA A 46 -23.57 -21.27 -12.59
C ALA A 46 -22.11 -20.94 -13.00
N TRP A 47 -21.30 -21.97 -13.20
CA TRP A 47 -19.93 -21.82 -13.70
C TRP A 47 -19.92 -21.48 -15.20
N LYS A 48 -18.96 -20.64 -15.61
CA LYS A 48 -18.68 -20.45 -17.05
C LYS A 48 -18.29 -21.80 -17.66
N PRO A 49 -18.69 -22.12 -18.91
CA PRO A 49 -18.48 -23.45 -19.49
C PRO A 49 -17.03 -23.95 -19.43
N HIS A 50 -16.05 -23.05 -19.63
CA HIS A 50 -14.63 -23.39 -19.59
C HIS A 50 -14.07 -23.64 -18.18
N LEU A 51 -14.83 -23.37 -17.11
CA LEU A 51 -14.45 -23.63 -15.71
C LEU A 51 -15.17 -24.87 -15.14
N GLN A 52 -16.07 -25.48 -15.89
CA GLN A 52 -16.82 -26.67 -15.45
C GLN A 52 -15.90 -27.84 -15.10
N PRO A 53 -14.81 -28.14 -15.85
CA PRO A 53 -13.90 -29.23 -15.48
C PRO A 53 -13.24 -29.00 -14.12
N GLU A 54 -12.76 -27.79 -13.85
CA GLU A 54 -12.15 -27.40 -12.59
C GLU A 54 -13.16 -27.39 -11.44
N ALA A 55 -14.38 -26.91 -11.68
CA ALA A 55 -15.44 -26.93 -10.69
C ALA A 55 -15.84 -28.37 -10.31
N ASN A 56 -15.92 -29.28 -11.28
CA ASN A 56 -16.22 -30.68 -11.00
C ASN A 56 -15.09 -31.36 -10.21
N ARG A 57 -13.82 -31.07 -10.54
CA ARG A 57 -12.67 -31.56 -9.78
C ARG A 57 -12.70 -31.06 -8.34
N LEU A 58 -12.89 -29.76 -8.14
CA LEU A 58 -12.98 -29.17 -6.80
C LEU A 58 -14.15 -29.78 -6.01
N ARG A 59 -15.28 -30.07 -6.64
CA ARG A 59 -16.41 -30.73 -5.97
C ARG A 59 -16.03 -32.11 -5.46
N GLN A 60 -15.38 -32.93 -6.30
CA GLN A 60 -14.91 -34.26 -5.92
C GLN A 60 -13.91 -34.20 -4.75
N ASP A 61 -12.97 -33.26 -4.79
CA ASP A 61 -11.99 -33.07 -3.72
C ASP A 61 -12.67 -32.71 -2.38
N LEU A 62 -13.72 -31.88 -2.43
CA LEU A 62 -14.47 -31.46 -1.25
C LEU A 62 -15.41 -32.55 -0.72
N ASP A 63 -16.03 -33.33 -1.61
CA ASP A 63 -16.87 -34.47 -1.23
C ASP A 63 -16.05 -35.52 -0.47
N ALA A 64 -14.77 -35.70 -0.82
CA ALA A 64 -13.85 -36.61 -0.13
C ALA A 64 -13.47 -36.15 1.30
N VAL A 65 -13.51 -34.84 1.57
CA VAL A 65 -13.19 -34.25 2.89
C VAL A 65 -14.42 -34.23 3.81
N GLY A 66 -15.62 -34.09 3.23
CA GLY A 66 -16.88 -33.95 3.96
C GLY A 66 -17.22 -32.49 4.30
N ALA A 67 -18.51 -32.18 4.26
CA ALA A 67 -19.02 -30.81 4.33
C ALA A 67 -18.65 -30.08 5.62
N ASP A 68 -18.82 -30.73 6.78
CA ASP A 68 -18.58 -30.12 8.10
C ASP A 68 -17.09 -29.85 8.34
N ALA A 69 -16.24 -30.81 7.95
CA ALA A 69 -14.79 -30.67 8.06
C ALA A 69 -14.28 -29.52 7.18
N PHE A 70 -14.81 -29.38 5.97
CA PHE A 70 -14.47 -28.26 5.09
C PHE A 70 -14.94 -26.91 5.65
N GLU A 71 -16.14 -26.85 6.22
CA GLU A 71 -16.67 -25.62 6.81
C GLU A 71 -15.85 -25.16 8.02
N ALA A 72 -15.47 -26.10 8.88
CA ALA A 72 -14.56 -25.83 9.99
C ALA A 72 -13.19 -25.33 9.50
N ALA A 73 -12.63 -25.97 8.46
CA ALA A 73 -11.37 -25.53 7.86
C ALA A 73 -11.48 -24.13 7.23
N LEU A 74 -12.59 -23.82 6.57
CA LEU A 74 -12.86 -22.50 5.99
C LEU A 74 -12.93 -21.41 7.08
N ALA A 75 -13.47 -21.71 8.26
CA ALA A 75 -13.49 -20.79 9.40
C ALA A 75 -12.10 -20.49 9.93
N VAL A 76 -11.29 -21.53 10.13
CA VAL A 76 -9.90 -21.38 10.57
C VAL A 76 -9.11 -20.53 9.57
N GLU A 77 -9.22 -20.83 8.27
CA GLU A 77 -8.49 -20.09 7.24
C GLU A 77 -9.00 -18.64 7.09
N SER A 78 -10.31 -18.42 7.18
CA SER A 78 -10.88 -17.06 7.13
C SER A 78 -10.35 -16.21 8.27
N ARG A 79 -10.30 -16.76 9.49
CA ARG A 79 -9.74 -16.08 10.65
C ARG A 79 -8.26 -15.76 10.46
N ARG A 80 -7.47 -16.75 10.05
CA ARG A 80 -6.03 -16.59 9.78
C ARG A 80 -5.77 -15.46 8.80
N ARG A 81 -6.53 -15.38 7.69
CA ARG A 81 -6.39 -14.31 6.69
C ARG A 81 -6.74 -12.93 7.21
N ILE A 82 -7.74 -12.80 8.10
CA ILE A 82 -8.06 -11.53 8.74
C ILE A 82 -6.90 -11.10 9.65
N ASP A 83 -6.41 -12.02 10.47
CA ASP A 83 -5.33 -11.73 11.42
C ASP A 83 -4.05 -11.32 10.70
N ASP A 84 -3.63 -12.04 9.65
CA ASP A 84 -2.47 -11.69 8.82
C ASP A 84 -2.62 -10.30 8.18
N PHE A 85 -3.81 -10.00 7.65
CA PHE A 85 -4.08 -8.74 7.00
C PHE A 85 -4.03 -7.56 7.99
N LEU A 86 -4.64 -7.71 9.17
CA LEU A 86 -4.59 -6.71 10.23
C LEU A 86 -3.17 -6.53 10.76
N ALA A 87 -2.42 -7.62 10.96
CA ALA A 87 -1.01 -7.56 11.34
C ALA A 87 -0.18 -6.78 10.31
N GLY A 88 -0.44 -6.97 9.01
CA GLY A 88 0.18 -6.20 7.93
C GLY A 88 -0.15 -4.70 7.99
N ILE A 89 -1.41 -4.34 8.27
CA ILE A 89 -1.82 -2.94 8.46
C ILE A 89 -1.11 -2.33 9.68
N GLU A 90 -1.03 -3.06 10.79
CA GLU A 90 -0.34 -2.59 11.99
C GLU A 90 1.16 -2.41 11.75
N ALA A 91 1.81 -3.36 11.09
CA ALA A 91 3.20 -3.26 10.69
C ALA A 91 3.44 -2.02 9.82
N TYR A 92 2.57 -1.76 8.84
CA TYR A 92 2.64 -0.55 8.01
C TYR A 92 2.54 0.74 8.85
N ARG A 93 1.58 0.79 9.77
CA ARG A 93 1.34 1.96 10.64
C ARG A 93 2.50 2.21 11.61
N ARG A 94 3.07 1.15 12.18
CA ARG A 94 4.19 1.20 13.13
C ARG A 94 5.56 1.34 12.46
N HIS A 95 5.65 1.19 11.14
CA HIS A 95 6.93 1.18 10.45
C HIS A 95 7.71 2.51 10.66
N PRO A 96 8.99 2.45 11.12
CA PRO A 96 9.68 3.60 11.73
C PRO A 96 10.17 4.63 10.71
N TYR A 97 10.19 4.28 9.41
CA TYR A 97 10.74 5.16 8.39
C TYR A 97 10.14 6.57 8.41
N GLN A 98 10.99 7.56 8.30
CA GLN A 98 10.61 8.96 8.15
C GLN A 98 11.58 9.56 7.15
N ARG A 99 11.07 10.32 6.19
CA ARG A 99 11.93 11.08 5.28
C ARG A 99 12.57 12.21 6.07
N ARG A 100 13.79 11.98 6.56
CA ARG A 100 14.61 12.97 7.25
C ARG A 100 15.63 13.53 6.26
N LEU A 101 15.20 14.54 5.51
CA LEU A 101 16.05 15.30 4.59
C LEU A 101 15.84 16.78 4.87
N PRO A 102 16.90 17.61 4.75
CA PRO A 102 16.75 19.06 4.84
C PRO A 102 15.69 19.54 3.86
N GLU A 103 14.83 20.44 4.34
CA GLU A 103 13.85 21.07 3.45
C GLU A 103 14.55 21.86 2.36
N VAL A 104 13.91 21.89 1.19
CA VAL A 104 14.41 22.56 0.00
C VAL A 104 13.68 23.89 -0.08
N PRO A 105 14.38 25.02 -0.27
CA PRO A 105 13.73 26.33 -0.35
C PRO A 105 12.63 26.35 -1.41
N VAL A 106 11.51 27.00 -1.11
CA VAL A 106 10.40 27.20 -2.05
C VAL A 106 10.59 28.57 -2.68
N LEU A 107 10.79 28.63 -4.00
CA LEU A 107 10.91 29.90 -4.74
C LEU A 107 9.56 30.52 -5.05
N TRP A 108 8.57 29.67 -5.26
CA TRP A 108 7.22 30.09 -5.64
C TRP A 108 6.20 29.02 -5.26
N GLN A 109 4.99 29.46 -4.95
CA GLN A 109 3.87 28.59 -4.62
C GLN A 109 2.55 29.19 -5.10
N ASP A 110 1.68 28.34 -5.64
CA ASP A 110 0.27 28.63 -5.89
C ASP A 110 -0.57 27.41 -5.53
N GLY A 111 -1.51 27.58 -4.59
CA GLY A 111 -2.27 26.51 -3.98
C GLY A 111 -1.35 25.39 -3.43
N THR A 112 -1.44 24.20 -4.04
CA THR A 112 -0.64 23.01 -3.68
C THR A 112 0.60 22.81 -4.56
N THR A 113 0.76 23.64 -5.60
CA THR A 113 1.89 23.60 -6.53
C THR A 113 3.03 24.43 -5.97
N ARG A 114 4.26 23.89 -6.00
CA ARG A 114 5.46 24.56 -5.48
C ARG A 114 6.62 24.42 -6.45
N LEU A 115 7.37 25.49 -6.62
CA LEU A 115 8.67 25.51 -7.28
C LEU A 115 9.77 25.43 -6.21
N LEU A 116 10.57 24.37 -6.25
CA LEU A 116 11.61 24.10 -5.25
C LEU A 116 13.00 24.44 -5.80
N ASP A 117 13.83 25.08 -4.98
CA ASP A 117 15.19 25.47 -5.33
C ASP A 117 16.22 24.39 -4.98
N TYR A 118 16.58 23.56 -5.96
CA TYR A 118 17.66 22.59 -5.80
C TYR A 118 19.03 23.12 -6.27
N ARG A 119 19.15 24.40 -6.66
CA ARG A 119 20.41 24.92 -7.22
C ARG A 119 21.54 24.88 -6.18
N SER A 120 22.73 24.50 -6.64
CA SER A 120 23.96 24.66 -5.85
C SER A 120 24.46 26.10 -5.97
N PRO A 121 24.89 26.75 -4.86
CA PRO A 121 25.50 28.07 -4.92
C PRO A 121 26.70 28.09 -5.89
N GLY A 122 26.74 29.07 -6.79
CA GLY A 122 27.83 29.20 -7.77
C GLY A 122 27.77 28.23 -8.96
N ALA A 123 26.68 27.46 -9.13
CA ALA A 123 26.49 26.65 -10.32
C ALA A 123 26.36 27.54 -11.58
N ALA A 124 27.19 27.28 -12.58
CA ALA A 124 27.22 27.99 -13.86
C ALA A 124 26.65 27.18 -15.04
N GLY A 125 26.20 25.94 -14.77
CA GLY A 125 25.57 25.08 -15.76
C GLY A 125 24.18 25.58 -16.20
N PRO A 126 23.64 25.06 -17.32
CA PRO A 126 22.29 25.41 -17.76
C PRO A 126 21.24 24.97 -16.72
N PRO A 127 20.22 25.79 -16.45
CA PRO A 127 19.18 25.42 -15.50
C PRO A 127 18.35 24.23 -16.01
N VAL A 128 18.08 23.27 -15.14
CA VAL A 128 17.20 22.12 -15.42
C VAL A 128 15.90 22.28 -14.65
N LEU A 129 14.78 22.31 -15.37
CA LEU A 129 13.44 22.26 -14.78
C LEU A 129 12.94 20.81 -14.77
N VAL A 130 12.63 20.29 -13.58
CA VAL A 130 12.11 18.93 -13.41
C VAL A 130 10.63 18.99 -13.02
N VAL A 131 9.77 18.41 -13.86
CA VAL A 131 8.34 18.29 -13.60
C VAL A 131 8.03 16.82 -13.24
N PRO A 132 7.74 16.50 -11.97
CA PRO A 132 7.42 15.14 -11.56
C PRO A 132 6.03 14.71 -12.08
N SER A 133 5.80 13.40 -12.19
CA SER A 133 4.46 12.88 -12.45
C SER A 133 3.50 13.21 -11.30
N LEU A 134 2.22 13.35 -11.60
CA LEU A 134 1.17 13.63 -10.60
C LEU A 134 0.67 12.36 -9.88
N ILE A 135 1.10 11.18 -10.30
CA ILE A 135 0.70 9.90 -9.69
C ILE A 135 1.37 9.75 -8.31
N ASN A 136 2.65 10.10 -8.21
CA ASN A 136 3.43 10.00 -6.99
C ASN A 136 3.76 11.40 -6.44
N ARG A 137 4.05 11.48 -5.13
CA ARG A 137 4.53 12.73 -4.54
C ARG A 137 5.91 13.07 -5.09
N SER A 138 6.14 14.36 -5.36
CA SER A 138 7.40 14.87 -5.96
C SER A 138 8.67 14.48 -5.21
N TYR A 139 8.58 14.25 -3.89
CA TYR A 139 9.72 13.82 -3.07
C TYR A 139 10.31 12.47 -3.48
N ILE A 140 9.66 11.68 -4.36
CA ILE A 140 10.25 10.44 -4.88
C ILE A 140 11.61 10.69 -5.58
N LEU A 141 11.79 11.88 -6.14
CA LEU A 141 13.04 12.33 -6.76
C LEU A 141 14.10 12.79 -5.73
N ASP A 142 13.72 12.91 -4.45
CA ASP A 142 14.56 13.31 -3.32
C ASP A 142 14.18 12.50 -2.08
N LEU A 143 14.26 11.16 -2.17
CA LEU A 143 13.65 10.25 -1.21
C LEU A 143 14.50 10.03 0.05
N THR A 144 15.81 9.83 -0.13
CA THR A 144 16.80 9.62 0.94
C THR A 144 18.12 10.26 0.56
N PRO A 145 19.07 10.47 1.49
CA PRO A 145 20.40 11.00 1.15
C PRO A 145 21.11 10.20 0.05
N ARG A 146 20.95 8.87 0.05
CA ARG A 146 21.56 7.96 -0.94
C ARG A 146 20.76 7.83 -2.24
N ARG A 147 19.49 8.27 -2.25
CA ARG A 147 18.56 8.14 -3.37
C ARG A 147 17.85 9.47 -3.60
N SER A 148 18.63 10.47 -4.00
CA SER A 148 18.15 11.79 -4.39
C SER A 148 18.69 12.12 -5.76
N LEU A 149 17.83 12.01 -6.77
CA LEU A 149 18.15 12.44 -8.13
C LEU A 149 18.39 13.95 -8.16
N MET A 150 17.51 14.72 -7.51
CA MET A 150 17.58 16.19 -7.54
C MET A 150 18.89 16.72 -6.95
N ARG A 151 19.30 16.21 -5.78
CA ARG A 151 20.57 16.61 -5.17
C ARG A 151 21.78 16.07 -5.93
N ASN A 152 21.67 14.90 -6.56
CA ASN A 152 22.76 14.37 -7.37
C ASN A 152 22.98 15.20 -8.64
N LEU A 153 21.91 15.64 -9.32
CA LEU A 153 21.99 16.54 -10.46
C LEU A 153 22.63 17.87 -10.04
N ALA A 154 22.13 18.49 -8.98
CA ALA A 154 22.66 19.76 -8.47
C ALA A 154 24.15 19.71 -8.09
N ALA A 155 24.63 18.56 -7.61
CA ALA A 155 26.04 18.36 -7.24
C ALA A 155 26.96 18.14 -8.45
N ARG A 156 26.43 17.78 -9.63
CA ARG A 156 27.23 17.49 -10.83
C ARG A 156 27.42 18.68 -11.77
N GLY A 157 26.64 19.76 -11.59
CA GLY A 157 26.66 20.93 -12.45
C GLY A 157 25.72 20.76 -13.63
#